data_AF-A0A5N6JDK1-F1
#
_entry.id   AF-A0A5N6JDK1-F1
#
_cell.length_a   1.000
_cell.length_b   1.000
_cell.length_c   1.000
_cell.angle_alpha   90.00
_cell.angle_beta   90.00
_cell.angle_gamma   90.00
#
_symmetry.space_group_name_H-M   'P 1'
#
loop_
_entity.id
_entity.type
_entity.pdbx_description
1 polymer ?
#
loop_
_entity_poly.entity_id
_entity_poly.type
_entity_poly.pdbx_seq_one_letter_code
_entity_poly.pdbx_strand_id
1 'polypeptide(L)'
;MLSYIIPFCIYLYFSLAVLASPTTRLRDVHQFPNGTWLENIAVRSNGNILVTAYNLAQLWEINPFNGTNSHHARLVHQFQNPGTITGTTEIDQDTFVTIASNSLWKVDLSTTEPIVNPINITIPAGTLNGMAALNDSSLAISDSSLGLIWRVDIQQGTYGIMIRDNTTATSTALGPNLGVNGIRILDGYLYYVNSPQRSFYRVRVDESGNTVGQPETIAQGVLADDFTVTSSGAYLAGLTDNVITKRFSTVPRRVVHAMTPYSGTFRFPNIALSIVDASAMGYEAPIPSLLVPPLIFVGLLLALWTWKCFWIVVLQDKLLYLSWLPPLARSEKITDYEAECRPVQWVEKQIRSLDGTKLAGNGGSTPLRLPLLSQVLRTIKEKSMSTPLSTSSSNGTEFTIVALSYRGYWTSSGRATQSGIELDAQAFLDWVSETYTAPETDLEVILWGHSLGSAIASSATATYLSRHHGDQSSYQGHAYKSIPTEMAPVSIFVALFMESLELYGGDGEDRSLAGPE
;
A
#
# COMPACT_ATOMS: atom_id res chain seq x y z
N MET A 1 -46.38 -4.38 21.78
CA MET A 1 -45.67 -3.30 21.06
C MET A 1 -44.14 -3.50 21.05
N LEU A 2 -43.63 -4.72 20.89
CA LEU A 2 -42.21 -4.97 20.59
C LEU A 2 -42.01 -5.70 19.25
N SER A 3 -43.06 -6.29 18.68
CA SER A 3 -43.04 -7.06 17.44
C SER A 3 -42.88 -6.23 16.16
N TYR A 4 -43.05 -4.91 16.25
CA TYR A 4 -42.90 -3.97 15.12
C TYR A 4 -41.62 -3.11 15.20
N ILE A 5 -40.89 -3.16 16.31
CA ILE A 5 -39.62 -2.43 16.49
C ILE A 5 -38.47 -3.20 15.83
N ILE A 6 -38.52 -4.53 15.88
CA ILE A 6 -37.49 -5.41 15.32
C ILE A 6 -37.44 -5.36 13.78
N PRO A 7 -38.56 -5.41 13.03
CA PRO A 7 -38.53 -5.23 11.58
C PRO A 7 -38.12 -3.81 11.16
N PHE A 8 -38.49 -2.79 11.93
CA PHE A 8 -38.12 -1.40 11.66
C PHE A 8 -36.61 -1.15 11.87
N CYS A 9 -36.00 -1.74 12.91
CA CYS A 9 -34.56 -1.67 13.15
C CYS A 9 -33.77 -2.50 12.12
N ILE A 10 -34.29 -3.65 11.68
CA ILE A 10 -33.67 -4.47 10.61
C ILE A 10 -33.76 -3.74 9.27
N TYR A 11 -34.86 -3.05 8.96
CA TYR A 11 -34.99 -2.25 7.74
C TYR A 11 -34.07 -1.01 7.77
N LEU A 12 -33.91 -0.35 8.92
CA LEU A 12 -32.92 0.74 9.09
C LEU A 12 -31.47 0.23 8.98
N TYR A 13 -31.18 -0.98 9.47
CA TYR A 13 -29.85 -1.59 9.40
C TYR A 13 -29.51 -2.11 7.99
N PHE A 14 -30.48 -2.69 7.27
CA PHE A 14 -30.30 -3.13 5.88
C PHE A 14 -30.23 -1.97 4.88
N SER A 15 -30.89 -0.83 5.16
CA SER A 15 -30.71 0.38 4.35
C SER A 15 -29.40 1.13 4.64
N LEU A 16 -28.73 0.82 5.75
CA LEU A 16 -27.38 1.32 6.09
C LEU A 16 -26.25 0.34 5.72
N ALA A 17 -26.57 -0.90 5.36
CA ALA A 17 -25.60 -1.94 4.98
C ALA A 17 -25.65 -2.28 3.49
N VAL A 18 -25.90 -1.29 2.63
CA VAL A 18 -25.29 -1.32 1.31
C VAL A 18 -23.78 -1.29 1.59
N LEU A 19 -23.13 -2.43 1.38
CA LEU A 19 -21.68 -2.52 1.26
C LEU A 19 -21.28 -1.54 0.15
N ALA A 20 -20.99 -0.31 0.56
CA ALA A 20 -20.05 0.48 -0.17
C ALA A 20 -18.78 -0.38 -0.19
N SER A 21 -18.44 -0.91 -1.36
CA SER A 21 -17.03 -0.98 -1.76
C SER A 21 -16.37 0.31 -1.25
N PRO A 22 -15.10 0.35 -0.81
CA PRO A 22 -14.48 1.63 -0.47
C PRO A 22 -14.61 2.51 -1.72
N THR A 23 -15.66 3.32 -1.74
CA THR A 23 -15.85 4.34 -2.71
C THR A 23 -14.70 5.23 -2.32
N THR A 24 -13.79 5.45 -3.26
CA THR A 24 -12.85 6.55 -3.14
C THR A 24 -13.74 7.75 -2.89
N ARG A 25 -13.91 8.12 -1.62
CA ARG A 25 -14.89 9.12 -1.23
C ARG A 25 -14.23 10.43 -1.59
N LEU A 26 -14.40 10.81 -2.85
CA LEU A 26 -14.02 12.12 -3.33
C LEU A 26 -14.77 13.11 -2.46
N ARG A 27 -14.00 13.98 -1.84
CA ARG A 27 -14.49 15.07 -1.02
C ARG A 27 -13.87 16.33 -1.58
N ASP A 28 -14.72 17.27 -1.92
CA ASP A 28 -14.26 18.60 -2.29
C ASP A 28 -13.60 19.24 -1.07
N VAL A 29 -12.32 19.59 -1.23
CA VAL A 29 -11.53 20.26 -0.19
C VAL A 29 -11.72 21.78 -0.27
N HIS A 30 -11.62 22.32 -1.48
CA HIS A 30 -11.81 23.73 -1.77
C HIS A 30 -12.18 23.90 -3.25
N GLN A 31 -12.99 24.90 -3.57
CA GLN A 31 -13.42 25.19 -4.94
C GLN A 31 -13.09 26.64 -5.29
N PHE A 32 -12.27 26.82 -6.33
CA PHE A 32 -11.95 28.12 -6.90
C PHE A 32 -13.04 28.59 -7.88
N PRO A 33 -13.13 29.90 -8.18
CA PRO A 33 -14.02 30.41 -9.22
C PRO A 33 -13.78 29.73 -10.57
N ASN A 34 -14.86 29.59 -11.34
CA ASN A 34 -14.78 29.00 -12.68
C ASN A 34 -13.81 29.80 -13.57
N GLY A 35 -13.03 29.08 -14.39
CA GLY A 35 -11.95 29.66 -15.19
C GLY A 35 -10.61 29.75 -14.47
N THR A 36 -10.50 29.28 -13.23
CA THR A 36 -9.20 29.09 -12.55
C THR A 36 -8.57 27.77 -13.00
N TRP A 37 -7.32 27.81 -13.47
CA TRP A 37 -6.53 26.62 -13.81
C TRP A 37 -5.56 26.33 -12.66
N LEU A 38 -5.81 25.25 -11.91
CA LEU A 38 -4.88 24.74 -10.91
C LEU A 38 -3.94 23.73 -11.58
N GLU A 39 -2.63 23.94 -11.46
CA GLU A 39 -1.65 23.21 -12.28
C GLU A 39 -0.84 22.21 -11.48
N ASN A 40 -0.27 22.63 -10.34
CA ASN A 40 0.53 21.77 -9.48
C ASN A 40 0.06 21.76 -8.03
N ILE A 41 0.55 20.75 -7.31
CA ILE A 41 0.21 20.49 -5.92
C ILE A 41 1.45 19.98 -5.17
N ALA A 42 1.67 20.50 -3.96
CA ALA A 42 2.63 19.95 -3.00
C ALA A 42 2.01 19.87 -1.61
N VAL A 43 2.47 18.91 -0.80
CA VAL A 43 2.00 18.72 0.58
C VAL A 43 3.07 19.23 1.53
N ARG A 44 2.68 20.09 2.45
CA ARG A 44 3.55 20.60 3.52
C ARG A 44 3.70 19.59 4.66
N SER A 45 4.72 19.77 5.47
CA SER A 45 4.99 18.95 6.68
C SER A 45 3.81 18.91 7.66
N ASN A 46 3.02 19.98 7.73
CA ASN A 46 1.83 20.11 8.58
C ASN A 46 0.54 19.50 7.95
N GLY A 47 0.64 18.93 6.75
CA GLY A 47 -0.48 18.34 6.01
C GLY A 47 -1.35 19.32 5.22
N ASN A 48 -1.06 20.63 5.26
CA ASN A 48 -1.65 21.59 4.33
C ASN A 48 -1.12 21.36 2.92
N ILE A 49 -1.86 21.88 1.95
CA ILE A 49 -1.60 21.66 0.53
C ILE A 49 -1.26 23.00 -0.12
N LEU A 50 -0.13 23.08 -0.82
CA LEU A 50 0.18 24.17 -1.73
C LEU A 50 -0.38 23.87 -3.11
N VAL A 51 -1.00 24.87 -3.74
CA VAL A 51 -1.57 24.77 -5.08
C VAL A 51 -1.17 25.97 -5.92
N THR A 52 -0.73 25.72 -7.15
CA THR A 52 -0.39 26.77 -8.12
C THR A 52 -1.59 27.06 -9.03
N ALA A 53 -2.09 28.30 -9.00
CA ALA A 53 -3.16 28.76 -9.89
C ALA A 53 -2.55 29.41 -11.14
N TYR A 54 -2.30 28.59 -12.15
CA TYR A 54 -1.51 28.89 -13.35
C TYR A 54 -1.87 30.22 -14.00
N ASN A 55 -3.13 30.40 -14.39
CA ASN A 55 -3.56 31.58 -15.15
C ASN A 55 -3.71 32.85 -14.31
N LEU A 56 -3.57 32.75 -12.98
CA LEU A 56 -3.63 33.89 -12.06
C LEU A 56 -2.25 34.29 -11.54
N ALA A 57 -1.21 33.50 -11.80
CA ALA A 57 0.13 33.64 -11.23
C ALA A 57 0.11 33.69 -9.68
N GLN A 58 -0.67 32.81 -9.05
CA GLN A 58 -0.87 32.79 -7.60
C GLN A 58 -0.46 31.45 -6.99
N LEU A 59 0.20 31.51 -5.83
CA LEU A 59 0.43 30.35 -4.96
C LEU A 59 -0.53 30.41 -3.77
N TRP A 60 -1.27 29.33 -3.56
CA TRP A 60 -2.25 29.20 -2.49
C TRP A 60 -1.86 28.09 -1.54
N GLU A 61 -2.19 28.25 -0.26
CA GLU A 61 -2.14 27.19 0.73
C GLU A 61 -3.57 26.85 1.17
N ILE A 62 -3.88 25.57 1.27
CA ILE A 62 -5.19 25.05 1.62
C ILE A 62 -5.05 24.02 2.73
N ASN A 63 -5.79 24.19 3.82
CA ASN A 63 -5.90 23.17 4.86
C ASN A 63 -6.98 22.15 4.45
N PRO A 64 -6.65 20.86 4.25
CA PRO A 64 -7.64 19.87 3.84
C PRO A 64 -8.50 19.34 4.99
N PHE A 65 -8.16 19.56 6.25
CA PHE A 65 -8.81 18.93 7.41
C PHE A 65 -9.91 19.81 8.02
N ASN A 66 -11.17 19.38 7.91
CA ASN A 66 -12.41 19.93 8.53
C ASN A 66 -12.39 21.40 9.01
N GLY A 67 -13.13 22.28 8.31
CA GLY A 67 -13.59 23.53 8.91
C GLY A 67 -14.41 24.44 7.98
N THR A 68 -15.49 24.97 8.53
CA THR A 68 -16.47 25.88 7.91
C THR A 68 -16.04 27.36 7.95
N ASN A 69 -14.74 27.64 8.11
CA ASN A 69 -14.22 28.99 8.31
C ASN A 69 -13.36 29.45 7.12
N SER A 70 -13.37 30.76 6.86
CA SER A 70 -12.64 31.48 5.80
C SER A 70 -11.10 31.40 5.86
N HIS A 71 -10.54 30.64 6.81
CA HIS A 71 -9.10 30.40 6.95
C HIS A 71 -8.63 29.08 6.29
N HIS A 72 -9.50 28.38 5.54
CA HIS A 72 -9.15 27.12 4.89
C HIS A 72 -8.27 27.26 3.66
N ALA A 73 -8.30 28.41 2.99
CA ALA A 73 -7.42 28.72 1.88
C ALA A 73 -6.85 30.12 2.09
N ARG A 74 -5.54 30.27 1.97
CA ARG A 74 -4.88 31.57 2.01
C ARG A 74 -3.99 31.73 0.79
N LEU A 75 -4.00 32.94 0.24
CA LEU A 75 -3.03 33.34 -0.76
C LEU A 75 -1.67 33.44 -0.06
N VAL A 76 -0.72 32.62 -0.49
CA VAL A 76 0.67 32.68 -0.01
C VAL A 76 1.39 33.82 -0.71
N HIS A 77 1.25 33.90 -2.03
CA HIS A 77 1.92 34.93 -2.81
C HIS A 77 1.22 35.19 -4.16
N GLN A 78 1.21 36.45 -4.57
CA GLN A 78 0.83 36.89 -5.92
C GLN A 78 2.12 37.22 -6.69
N PHE A 79 2.44 36.44 -7.72
CA PHE A 79 3.53 36.75 -8.64
C PHE A 79 3.06 37.78 -9.67
N GLN A 80 3.99 38.25 -10.51
CA GLN A 80 3.69 39.19 -11.58
C GLN A 80 2.52 38.71 -12.46
N ASN A 81 1.53 39.57 -12.67
CA ASN A 81 0.33 39.31 -13.45
C ASN A 81 0.15 40.45 -14.50
N PRO A 82 0.03 40.18 -15.81
CA PRO A 82 -0.05 38.86 -16.46
C PRO A 82 1.22 38.04 -16.28
N GLY A 83 1.04 36.74 -16.04
CA GLY A 83 2.11 35.79 -15.79
C GLY A 83 1.53 34.39 -15.56
N THR A 84 2.41 33.41 -15.32
CA THR A 84 2.02 32.01 -15.07
C THR A 84 2.77 31.42 -13.90
N ILE A 85 2.22 30.36 -13.32
CA ILE A 85 2.86 29.57 -12.26
C ILE A 85 2.60 28.08 -12.51
N THR A 86 3.63 27.24 -12.48
CA THR A 86 3.53 25.80 -12.82
C THR A 86 4.04 24.93 -11.68
N GLY A 87 5.13 24.18 -11.87
CA GLY A 87 5.66 23.21 -10.93
C GLY A 87 6.16 23.84 -9.62
N THR A 88 5.96 23.09 -8.54
CA THR A 88 6.45 23.41 -7.21
C THR A 88 6.99 22.14 -6.54
N THR A 89 8.12 22.25 -5.85
CA THR A 89 8.73 21.13 -5.10
C THR A 89 9.34 21.64 -3.80
N GLU A 90 9.28 20.82 -2.76
CA GLU A 90 10.01 21.05 -1.51
C GLU A 90 11.49 20.73 -1.72
N ILE A 91 12.38 21.57 -1.18
CA ILE A 91 13.85 21.38 -1.20
C ILE A 91 14.44 21.25 0.20
N ASP A 92 13.72 21.73 1.22
CA ASP A 92 14.02 21.60 2.65
C ASP A 92 12.69 21.78 3.40
N GLN A 93 12.63 21.45 4.69
CA GLN A 93 11.41 21.47 5.47
C GLN A 93 10.69 22.83 5.37
N ASP A 94 9.47 22.80 4.81
CA ASP A 94 8.62 23.97 4.55
C ASP A 94 9.28 25.05 3.65
N THR A 95 10.30 24.67 2.89
CA THR A 95 10.97 25.52 1.91
C THR A 95 10.81 24.92 0.52
N PHE A 96 10.16 25.69 -0.35
CA PHE A 96 9.80 25.25 -1.69
C PHE A 96 10.52 26.08 -2.75
N VAL A 97 10.66 25.49 -3.93
CA VAL A 97 10.95 26.22 -5.17
C VAL A 97 9.71 26.14 -6.05
N THR A 98 9.36 27.25 -6.68
CA THR A 98 8.22 27.35 -7.59
C THR A 98 8.62 28.06 -8.88
N ILE A 99 8.09 27.58 -10.01
CA ILE A 99 8.27 28.21 -11.31
C ILE A 99 7.18 29.28 -11.50
N ALA A 100 7.59 30.53 -11.73
CA ALA A 100 6.70 31.61 -12.14
C ALA A 100 7.24 32.27 -13.41
N SER A 101 6.48 32.20 -14.51
CA SER A 101 6.86 32.74 -15.83
C SER A 101 8.29 32.34 -16.25
N ASN A 102 8.59 31.04 -16.23
CA ASN A 102 9.91 30.44 -16.49
C ASN A 102 11.06 30.90 -15.57
N SER A 103 10.77 31.63 -14.50
CA SER A 103 11.76 32.01 -13.46
C SER A 103 11.55 31.18 -12.20
N LEU A 104 12.63 30.86 -11.50
CA LEU A 104 12.58 30.10 -10.25
C LEU A 104 12.47 31.05 -9.05
N TRP A 105 11.61 30.71 -8.10
CA TRP A 105 11.40 31.47 -6.87
C TRP A 105 11.50 30.54 -5.67
N LYS A 106 12.28 30.94 -4.67
CA LYS A 106 12.32 30.28 -3.36
C LYS A 106 11.16 30.81 -2.52
N VAL A 107 10.38 29.91 -1.94
CA VAL A 107 9.23 30.18 -1.07
C VAL A 107 9.50 29.50 0.26
N ASP A 108 9.85 30.28 1.27
CA ASP A 108 10.08 29.81 2.63
C ASP A 108 8.81 30.03 3.47
N LEU A 109 8.25 28.93 3.96
CA LEU A 109 7.05 28.86 4.79
C LEU A 109 7.35 28.32 6.20
N SER A 110 8.63 28.25 6.57
CA SER A 110 9.06 27.84 7.92
C SER A 110 8.72 28.89 8.97
N THR A 111 8.54 30.16 8.56
CA THR A 111 8.12 31.27 9.40
C THR A 111 6.61 31.56 9.28
N THR A 112 6.06 32.33 10.22
CA THR A 112 4.64 32.73 10.23
C THR A 112 4.24 33.46 8.95
N GLU A 113 5.09 34.39 8.51
CA GLU A 113 4.92 35.12 7.26
C GLU A 113 5.75 34.46 6.16
N PRO A 114 5.18 34.18 4.98
CA PRO A 114 5.92 33.64 3.84
C PRO A 114 7.02 34.58 3.36
N ILE A 115 8.22 34.05 3.12
CA ILE A 115 9.33 34.79 2.49
C ILE A 115 9.50 34.25 1.06
N VAL A 116 9.31 35.12 0.07
CA VAL A 116 9.35 34.75 -1.35
C VAL A 116 10.39 35.57 -2.07
N ASN A 117 11.43 34.91 -2.61
CA ASN A 117 12.56 35.57 -3.27
C ASN A 117 12.86 34.93 -4.63
N PRO A 118 13.23 35.73 -5.65
CA PRO A 118 13.67 35.17 -6.92
C PRO A 118 15.01 34.46 -6.75
N ILE A 119 15.19 33.35 -7.45
CA ILE A 119 16.49 32.68 -7.58
C ILE A 119 17.16 33.25 -8.82
N ASN A 120 18.37 33.77 -8.67
CA ASN A 120 19.10 34.45 -9.74
C ASN A 120 19.69 33.44 -10.75
N ILE A 121 18.83 32.86 -11.58
CA ILE A 121 19.19 31.97 -12.67
C ILE A 121 18.27 32.20 -13.87
N THR A 122 18.85 32.21 -15.06
CA THR A 122 18.10 32.35 -16.31
C THR A 122 18.32 31.12 -17.18
N ILE A 123 17.29 30.28 -17.26
CA ILE A 123 17.29 29.08 -18.09
C ILE A 123 16.72 29.47 -19.47
N PRO A 124 17.33 29.04 -20.58
CA PRO A 124 16.82 29.28 -21.93
C PRO A 124 15.62 28.37 -22.22
N ALA A 125 14.56 28.54 -21.44
CA ALA A 125 13.41 27.67 -21.40
C ALA A 125 12.34 28.04 -22.43
N GLY A 126 11.64 27.03 -22.94
CA GLY A 126 10.38 27.20 -23.67
C GLY A 126 9.21 27.33 -22.69
N THR A 127 8.88 26.24 -22.00
CA THR A 127 7.81 26.23 -20.99
C THR A 127 8.19 25.28 -19.87
N LEU A 128 8.72 25.85 -18.78
CA LEU A 128 9.01 25.08 -17.57
C LEU A 128 7.69 24.65 -16.91
N ASN A 129 7.56 23.35 -16.68
CA ASN A 129 6.32 22.74 -16.20
C ASN A 129 6.54 21.98 -14.88
N GLY A 130 6.52 20.65 -14.89
CA GLY A 130 6.81 19.80 -13.74
C GLY A 130 8.25 19.95 -13.21
N MET A 131 8.40 19.77 -11.90
CA MET A 131 9.67 19.92 -11.19
C MET A 131 9.78 18.96 -10.02
N ALA A 132 10.98 18.43 -9.80
CA ALA A 132 11.32 17.60 -8.65
C ALA A 132 12.70 17.96 -8.10
N ALA A 133 12.86 17.93 -6.78
CA ALA A 133 14.17 18.02 -6.15
C ALA A 133 14.97 16.74 -6.38
N LEU A 134 16.22 16.89 -6.82
CA LEU A 134 17.22 15.81 -6.87
C LEU A 134 17.97 15.72 -5.55
N ASN A 135 18.22 16.87 -4.92
CA ASN A 135 18.76 17.07 -3.59
C ASN A 135 18.45 18.51 -3.14
N ASP A 136 18.99 18.94 -2.00
CA ASP A 136 18.71 20.24 -1.38
C ASP A 136 19.09 21.48 -2.25
N SER A 137 19.92 21.30 -3.30
CA SER A 137 20.38 22.38 -4.17
C SER A 137 20.20 22.12 -5.68
N SER A 138 19.74 20.94 -6.07
CA SER A 138 19.62 20.53 -7.47
C SER A 138 18.20 20.09 -7.80
N LEU A 139 17.70 20.52 -8.96
CA LEU A 139 16.34 20.28 -9.43
C LEU A 139 16.37 19.62 -10.81
N ALA A 140 15.41 18.73 -11.06
CA ALA A 140 15.02 18.29 -12.40
C ALA A 140 13.75 19.03 -12.81
N ILE A 141 13.75 19.66 -13.99
CA ILE A 141 12.63 20.49 -14.47
C ILE A 141 12.28 20.12 -15.91
N SER A 142 11.03 19.73 -16.16
CA SER A 142 10.55 19.47 -17.52
C SER A 142 10.39 20.77 -18.29
N ASP A 143 10.79 20.76 -19.56
CA ASP A 143 10.44 21.79 -20.52
C ASP A 143 9.51 21.20 -21.58
N SER A 144 8.21 21.43 -21.42
CA SER A 144 7.18 20.81 -22.27
C SER A 144 7.22 21.32 -23.70
N SER A 145 7.75 22.53 -23.93
CA SER A 145 7.83 23.14 -25.27
C SER A 145 9.13 22.81 -25.99
N LEU A 146 10.22 22.56 -25.26
CA LEU A 146 11.50 22.13 -25.85
C LEU A 146 11.67 20.60 -25.91
N GLY A 147 10.85 19.86 -25.16
CA GLY A 147 10.86 18.39 -25.13
C GLY A 147 12.11 17.81 -24.49
N LEU A 148 12.50 18.36 -23.34
CA LEU A 148 13.69 17.94 -22.58
C LEU A 148 13.49 18.16 -21.09
N ILE A 149 14.38 17.58 -20.28
CA ILE A 149 14.45 17.79 -18.84
C ILE A 149 15.75 18.54 -18.53
N TRP A 150 15.64 19.68 -17.87
CA TRP A 150 16.77 20.44 -17.33
C TRP A 150 17.21 19.85 -15.99
N ARG A 151 18.52 19.81 -15.75
CA ARG A 151 19.11 19.75 -14.40
C ARG A 151 19.56 21.15 -14.03
N VAL A 152 19.15 21.63 -12.87
CA VAL A 152 19.40 23.00 -12.42
C VAL A 152 19.98 22.97 -11.02
N ASP A 153 21.14 23.57 -10.84
CA ASP A 153 21.73 23.81 -9.52
C ASP A 153 21.45 25.26 -9.10
N ILE A 154 20.57 25.42 -8.11
CA ILE A 154 20.10 26.73 -7.66
C ILE A 154 21.11 27.46 -6.77
N GLN A 155 22.09 26.74 -6.21
CA GLN A 155 23.14 27.34 -5.36
C GLN A 155 24.28 27.88 -6.22
N GLN A 156 24.70 27.12 -7.23
CA GLN A 156 25.74 27.50 -8.17
C GLN A 156 25.20 28.40 -9.30
N GLY A 157 23.88 28.45 -9.50
CA GLY A 157 23.27 29.20 -10.59
C GLY A 157 23.57 28.59 -11.96
N THR A 158 23.73 27.26 -12.03
CA THR A 158 24.09 26.55 -13.26
C THR A 158 22.96 25.65 -13.72
N TYR A 159 22.92 25.36 -15.02
CA TYR A 159 21.94 24.44 -15.61
C TYR A 159 22.58 23.62 -16.72
N GLY A 160 21.98 22.47 -17.01
CA GLY A 160 22.36 21.58 -18.10
C GLY A 160 21.19 20.71 -18.55
N ILE A 161 21.32 20.07 -19.71
CA ILE A 161 20.32 19.12 -20.19
C ILE A 161 20.54 17.80 -19.47
N MET A 162 19.52 17.33 -18.75
CA MET A 162 19.52 16.04 -18.07
C MET A 162 19.08 14.92 -19.01
N ILE A 163 17.95 15.12 -19.71
CA ILE A 163 17.40 14.16 -20.68
C ILE A 163 16.89 14.92 -21.89
N ARG A 164 17.28 14.47 -23.08
CA ARG A 164 16.73 14.94 -24.35
C ARG A 164 16.77 13.80 -25.36
N ASP A 165 15.68 13.06 -25.42
CA ASP A 165 15.54 11.91 -26.31
C ASP A 165 14.09 11.76 -26.76
N ASN A 166 13.77 10.62 -27.37
CA ASN A 166 12.42 10.36 -27.89
C ASN A 166 11.35 10.32 -26.79
N THR A 167 11.70 9.98 -25.55
CA THR A 167 10.74 9.89 -24.42
C THR A 167 10.29 11.27 -23.93
N THR A 168 11.09 12.31 -24.14
CA THR A 168 10.76 13.70 -23.77
C THR A 168 10.25 14.53 -24.95
N ALA A 169 10.35 14.00 -26.17
CA ALA A 169 10.09 14.71 -27.41
C ALA A 169 8.70 15.34 -27.49
N THR A 170 8.61 16.47 -28.19
CA THR A 170 7.36 17.19 -28.37
C THR A 170 6.51 16.62 -29.50
N SER A 171 5.21 16.88 -29.44
CA SER A 171 4.23 16.52 -30.45
C SER A 171 3.01 17.43 -30.34
N THR A 172 2.32 17.65 -31.46
CA THR A 172 1.05 18.38 -31.53
C THR A 172 -0.16 17.46 -31.43
N ALA A 173 0.00 16.20 -31.03
CA ALA A 173 -1.08 15.21 -30.98
C ALA A 173 -2.26 15.59 -30.07
N LEU A 174 -2.03 16.48 -29.09
CA LEU A 174 -3.09 17.00 -28.21
C LEU A 174 -3.62 18.39 -28.65
N GLY A 175 -3.12 18.93 -29.77
CA GLY A 175 -3.38 20.29 -30.22
C GLY A 175 -2.14 21.19 -30.08
N PRO A 176 -1.81 21.69 -28.88
CA PRO A 176 -0.58 22.45 -28.65
C PRO A 176 0.67 21.56 -28.79
N ASN A 177 1.80 22.16 -29.17
CA ASN A 177 3.09 21.48 -29.17
C ASN A 177 3.58 21.31 -27.72
N LEU A 178 3.45 20.10 -27.19
CA LEU A 178 3.82 19.73 -25.82
C LEU A 178 4.71 18.48 -25.85
N GLY A 179 5.36 18.14 -24.74
CA GLY A 179 6.22 16.96 -24.62
C GLY A 179 6.19 16.39 -23.20
N VAL A 180 7.38 16.20 -22.63
CA VAL A 180 7.52 15.87 -21.20
C VAL A 180 6.79 16.88 -20.32
N ASN A 181 6.18 16.40 -19.23
CA ASN A 181 5.31 17.21 -18.37
C ASN A 181 5.60 16.94 -16.88
N GLY A 182 4.68 16.34 -16.11
CA GLY A 182 4.96 15.97 -14.72
C GLY A 182 6.27 15.18 -14.53
N ILE A 183 6.97 15.48 -13.43
CA ILE A 183 8.23 14.84 -13.00
C ILE A 183 8.17 14.59 -11.49
N ARG A 184 8.62 13.41 -11.03
CA ARG A 184 8.79 13.08 -9.61
C ARG A 184 10.05 12.25 -9.39
N ILE A 185 10.69 12.41 -8.23
CA ILE A 185 11.77 11.53 -7.76
C ILE A 185 11.23 10.64 -6.65
N LEU A 186 11.51 9.33 -6.72
CA LEU A 186 11.25 8.39 -5.63
C LEU A 186 12.23 7.20 -5.73
N ASP A 187 12.81 6.79 -4.60
CA ASP A 187 13.66 5.60 -4.47
C ASP A 187 14.79 5.51 -5.51
N GLY A 188 15.48 6.62 -5.78
CA GLY A 188 16.59 6.68 -6.75
C GLY A 188 16.16 6.62 -8.22
N TYR A 189 14.89 6.89 -8.52
CA TYR A 189 14.38 6.98 -9.89
C TYR A 189 13.73 8.33 -10.15
N LEU A 190 14.03 8.89 -11.32
CA LEU A 190 13.30 10.00 -11.93
C LEU A 190 12.16 9.40 -12.75
N TYR A 191 10.94 9.67 -12.32
CA TYR A 191 9.72 9.35 -13.04
C TYR A 191 9.25 10.59 -13.81
N TYR A 192 8.73 10.38 -15.01
CA TYR A 192 8.15 11.48 -15.79
C TYR A 192 7.13 10.98 -16.80
N VAL A 193 6.20 11.84 -17.17
CA VAL A 193 5.20 11.57 -18.21
C VAL A 193 5.49 12.39 -19.47
N ASN A 194 5.07 11.87 -20.61
CA ASN A 194 4.95 12.62 -21.85
C ASN A 194 3.49 12.63 -22.28
N SER A 195 2.83 13.77 -22.11
CA SER A 195 1.38 13.92 -22.27
C SER A 195 0.91 13.56 -23.68
N PRO A 196 1.47 14.13 -24.77
CA PRO A 196 1.02 13.78 -26.12
C PRO A 196 1.41 12.38 -26.56
N GLN A 197 2.46 11.79 -25.99
CA GLN A 197 2.78 10.37 -26.21
C GLN A 197 1.94 9.42 -25.36
N ARG A 198 1.13 9.94 -24.43
CA ARG A 198 0.34 9.14 -23.47
C ARG A 198 1.18 8.07 -22.79
N SER A 199 2.38 8.44 -22.34
CA SER A 199 3.38 7.48 -21.85
C SER A 199 3.98 7.93 -20.53
N PHE A 200 4.32 6.94 -19.70
CA PHE A 200 4.92 7.12 -18.38
C PHE A 200 6.24 6.36 -18.32
N TYR A 201 7.30 7.05 -17.92
CA TYR A 201 8.68 6.57 -17.97
C TYR A 201 9.35 6.68 -16.60
N ARG A 202 10.47 5.96 -16.45
CA ARG A 202 11.44 6.23 -15.39
C ARG A 202 12.87 6.03 -15.87
N VAL A 203 13.82 6.63 -15.17
CA VAL A 203 15.25 6.34 -15.33
C VAL A 203 15.91 6.33 -13.95
N ARG A 204 16.92 5.48 -13.75
CA ARG A 204 17.70 5.50 -12.49
C ARG A 204 18.47 6.81 -12.38
N VAL A 205 18.64 7.28 -11.16
CA VAL A 205 19.43 8.44 -10.82
C VAL A 205 20.46 8.05 -9.75
N ASP A 206 21.71 8.46 -9.92
CA ASP A 206 22.74 8.26 -8.89
C ASP A 206 22.61 9.26 -7.73
N GLU A 207 23.43 9.11 -6.69
CA GLU A 207 23.45 10.01 -5.53
C GLU A 207 23.76 11.48 -5.88
N SER A 208 24.40 11.72 -7.03
CA SER A 208 24.73 13.06 -7.53
C SER A 208 23.60 13.68 -8.38
N GLY A 209 22.51 12.95 -8.59
CA GLY A 209 21.39 13.40 -9.40
C GLY A 209 21.60 13.20 -10.91
N ASN A 210 22.54 12.34 -11.33
CA ASN A 210 22.75 12.03 -12.76
C ASN A 210 21.98 10.78 -13.19
N THR A 211 21.56 10.74 -14.45
CA THR A 211 20.88 9.58 -15.01
C THR A 211 21.84 8.39 -15.18
N VAL A 212 21.38 7.20 -14.80
CA VAL A 212 22.11 5.94 -14.94
C VAL A 212 21.34 5.02 -15.88
N GLY A 213 21.87 4.83 -17.08
CA GLY A 213 21.23 4.02 -18.12
C GLY A 213 20.22 4.79 -18.95
N GLN A 214 19.38 4.04 -19.69
CA GLN A 214 18.36 4.59 -20.57
C GLN A 214 16.99 4.61 -19.88
N PRO A 215 16.08 5.53 -20.27
CA PRO A 215 14.72 5.51 -19.75
C PRO A 215 13.96 4.22 -20.06
N GLU A 216 13.25 3.72 -19.06
CA GLU A 216 12.36 2.56 -19.12
C GLU A 216 10.91 3.04 -19.26
N THR A 217 10.14 2.35 -20.10
CA THR A 217 8.69 2.62 -20.21
C THR A 217 7.92 1.84 -19.15
N ILE A 218 7.16 2.54 -18.31
CA ILE A 218 6.29 1.93 -17.29
C ILE A 218 4.89 1.68 -17.87
N ALA A 219 4.36 2.63 -18.63
CA ALA A 219 3.05 2.51 -19.25
C ALA A 219 2.97 3.30 -20.56
N GLN A 220 2.17 2.79 -21.49
CA GLN A 220 1.78 3.46 -22.73
C GLN A 220 0.25 3.53 -22.84
N GLY A 221 -0.26 4.45 -23.64
CA GLY A 221 -1.69 4.65 -23.85
C GLY A 221 -2.42 5.34 -22.70
N VAL A 222 -1.70 5.91 -21.72
CA VAL A 222 -2.27 6.64 -20.58
C VAL A 222 -1.98 8.12 -20.72
N LEU A 223 -3.03 8.92 -20.93
CA LEU A 223 -2.90 10.37 -20.87
C LEU A 223 -2.63 10.79 -19.42
N ALA A 224 -1.65 11.66 -19.23
CA ALA A 224 -1.31 12.20 -17.92
C ALA A 224 -0.76 13.62 -18.07
N ASP A 225 -1.16 14.53 -17.18
CA ASP A 225 -0.59 15.86 -17.04
C ASP A 225 0.57 15.81 -16.04
N ASP A 226 0.24 15.63 -14.76
CA ASP A 226 1.15 15.34 -13.65
C ASP A 226 0.71 14.05 -12.92
N PHE A 227 1.50 13.61 -11.95
CA PHE A 227 1.25 12.40 -11.18
C PHE A 227 1.94 12.46 -9.82
N THR A 228 1.54 11.54 -8.94
CA THR A 228 2.32 11.18 -7.76
C THR A 228 2.67 9.70 -7.82
N VAL A 229 3.84 9.35 -7.29
CA VAL A 229 4.32 7.97 -7.21
C VAL A 229 4.50 7.60 -5.74
N THR A 230 4.08 6.39 -5.41
CA THR A 230 4.28 5.77 -4.10
C THR A 230 4.88 4.38 -4.32
N SER A 231 5.36 3.75 -3.26
CA SER A 231 5.76 2.34 -3.29
C SER A 231 4.63 1.41 -3.77
N SER A 232 3.36 1.81 -3.62
CA SER A 232 2.19 1.02 -4.04
C SER A 232 1.74 1.25 -5.49
N GLY A 233 2.34 2.21 -6.19
CA GLY A 233 1.99 2.60 -7.55
C GLY A 233 1.98 4.11 -7.78
N ALA A 234 1.81 4.48 -9.06
CA ALA A 234 1.65 5.83 -9.54
C ALA A 234 0.18 6.18 -9.78
N TYR A 235 -0.19 7.43 -9.52
CA TYR A 235 -1.52 8.00 -9.70
C TYR A 235 -1.41 9.17 -10.66
N LEU A 236 -1.91 9.00 -11.88
CA LEU A 236 -1.71 9.90 -13.01
C LEU A 236 -2.98 10.73 -13.26
N ALA A 237 -2.86 12.06 -13.29
CA ALA A 237 -3.97 12.96 -13.56
C ALA A 237 -4.25 13.02 -15.07
N GLY A 238 -5.39 12.49 -15.51
CA GLY A 238 -5.72 12.24 -16.92
C GLY A 238 -6.04 13.47 -17.77
N LEU A 239 -5.74 14.68 -17.30
CA LEU A 239 -6.02 15.94 -18.00
C LEU A 239 -7.48 16.00 -18.49
N THR A 240 -7.70 15.97 -19.80
CA THR A 240 -9.01 16.07 -20.47
C THR A 240 -9.87 14.82 -20.31
N ASP A 241 -9.29 13.70 -19.88
CA ASP A 241 -10.03 12.46 -19.67
C ASP A 241 -10.85 12.49 -18.36
N ASN A 242 -10.66 13.52 -17.51
CA ASN A 242 -11.38 13.73 -16.24
C ASN A 242 -11.31 12.54 -15.27
N VAL A 243 -10.15 11.87 -15.23
CA VAL A 243 -9.90 10.69 -14.39
C VAL A 243 -8.55 10.77 -13.69
N ILE A 244 -8.39 10.06 -12.58
CA ILE A 244 -7.08 9.70 -12.03
C ILE A 244 -6.84 8.21 -12.33
N THR A 245 -5.75 7.90 -13.04
CA THR A 245 -5.41 6.53 -13.41
C THR A 245 -4.34 5.97 -12.49
N LYS A 246 -4.58 4.81 -11.85
CA LYS A 246 -3.56 4.08 -11.09
C LYS A 246 -2.74 3.17 -12.02
N ARG A 247 -1.41 3.18 -11.89
CA ARG A 247 -0.46 2.26 -12.55
C ARG A 247 0.54 1.71 -11.53
N PHE A 248 0.97 0.47 -11.70
CA PHE A 248 1.96 -0.13 -10.81
C PHE A 248 3.38 0.19 -11.34
N SER A 249 4.28 0.65 -10.47
CA SER A 249 5.69 0.88 -10.84
C SER A 249 6.39 -0.48 -11.03
N THR A 250 7.10 -0.65 -12.14
CA THR A 250 7.78 -1.89 -12.58
C THR A 250 9.15 -2.08 -11.91
N VAL A 251 9.32 -1.69 -10.64
CA VAL A 251 10.55 -2.01 -9.88
C VAL A 251 10.70 -3.54 -9.87
N PRO A 252 11.90 -4.14 -10.10
CA PRO A 252 12.11 -5.57 -9.93
C PRO A 252 11.51 -5.99 -8.61
N ARG A 253 10.44 -6.75 -8.69
CA ARG A 253 9.45 -6.83 -7.64
C ARG A 253 9.90 -7.88 -6.65
N ARG A 254 10.43 -7.50 -5.48
CA ARG A 254 9.97 -8.17 -4.25
C ARG A 254 8.59 -7.63 -3.92
N VAL A 255 7.63 -7.92 -4.79
CA VAL A 255 6.25 -7.58 -4.47
C VAL A 255 5.71 -8.66 -3.59
N VAL A 256 4.97 -8.21 -2.59
CA VAL A 256 4.36 -8.98 -1.52
C VAL A 256 2.89 -8.56 -1.55
N HIS A 257 2.07 -9.21 -2.36
CA HIS A 257 0.63 -8.88 -2.44
C HIS A 257 -0.12 -9.53 -1.29
N ALA A 258 -0.90 -8.77 -0.50
CA ALA A 258 -1.83 -9.35 0.48
C ALA A 258 -3.25 -9.47 -0.13
N MET A 259 -3.82 -10.69 -0.21
CA MET A 259 -5.20 -10.91 -0.67
C MET A 259 -6.14 -11.32 0.48
N THR A 260 -7.39 -10.83 0.44
CA THR A 260 -8.49 -11.16 1.36
C THR A 260 -9.69 -11.75 0.59
N PRO A 261 -10.22 -12.93 0.97
CA PRO A 261 -11.54 -13.37 0.54
C PRO A 261 -12.55 -13.19 1.68
N TYR A 262 -13.56 -12.35 1.41
CA TYR A 262 -14.89 -12.30 2.05
C TYR A 262 -15.07 -11.91 3.53
N SER A 263 -16.26 -11.34 3.77
CA SER A 263 -16.81 -10.76 4.98
C SER A 263 -17.84 -11.69 5.63
N GLY A 264 -17.62 -12.06 6.89
CA GLY A 264 -18.52 -12.86 7.73
C GLY A 264 -18.95 -12.10 8.99
N THR A 265 -20.18 -12.32 9.45
CA THR A 265 -20.81 -11.65 10.60
C THR A 265 -20.94 -12.62 11.79
N PHE A 266 -20.61 -12.17 13.01
CA PHE A 266 -20.75 -12.94 14.25
C PHE A 266 -21.93 -12.46 15.12
N ARG A 267 -22.67 -13.41 15.70
CA ARG A 267 -23.62 -13.19 16.81
C ARG A 267 -23.00 -13.69 18.12
N PHE A 268 -23.22 -12.96 19.22
CA PHE A 268 -22.92 -13.43 20.58
C PHE A 268 -24.21 -13.70 21.38
N PRO A 269 -24.21 -14.67 22.33
CA PRO A 269 -25.35 -14.97 23.18
C PRO A 269 -25.46 -14.04 24.40
N ASN A 270 -26.69 -13.90 24.89
CA ASN A 270 -27.07 -13.09 26.05
C ASN A 270 -26.52 -13.66 27.36
N ILE A 271 -25.97 -12.80 28.22
CA ILE A 271 -25.80 -13.07 29.66
C ILE A 271 -26.73 -12.11 30.41
N ALA A 272 -27.65 -12.67 31.19
CA ALA A 272 -28.53 -11.94 32.08
C ALA A 272 -27.77 -11.46 33.33
N LEU A 273 -27.95 -10.20 33.72
CA LEU A 273 -27.51 -9.70 35.02
C LEU A 273 -28.71 -9.72 35.99
N SER A 274 -28.58 -10.46 37.09
CA SER A 274 -29.42 -10.33 38.27
C SER A 274 -28.96 -9.13 39.10
N ILE A 275 -29.89 -8.25 39.46
CA ILE A 275 -29.65 -7.15 40.39
C ILE A 275 -29.57 -7.72 41.81
N VAL A 276 -28.46 -7.46 42.52
CA VAL A 276 -28.34 -7.73 43.96
C VAL A 276 -28.59 -6.43 44.70
N ASP A 277 -29.49 -6.51 45.68
CA ASP A 277 -29.92 -5.43 46.55
C ASP A 277 -28.78 -5.08 47.54
N ALA A 278 -28.37 -3.81 47.58
CA ALA A 278 -27.29 -3.33 48.44
C ALA A 278 -27.87 -2.51 49.60
N SER A 279 -28.30 -3.21 50.65
CA SER A 279 -28.68 -2.60 51.93
C SER A 279 -27.72 -3.07 53.04
N ALA A 280 -26.50 -2.55 53.04
CA ALA A 280 -25.67 -2.35 54.24
C ALA A 280 -24.30 -1.80 53.84
N MET A 281 -24.03 -0.53 54.17
CA MET A 281 -22.74 -0.05 54.70
C MET A 281 -22.84 1.47 54.92
N GLY A 282 -22.66 1.89 56.16
CA GLY A 282 -22.82 3.27 56.61
C GLY A 282 -21.59 4.15 56.37
N TYR A 283 -21.88 5.43 56.10
CA TYR A 283 -21.00 6.61 56.01
C TYR A 283 -19.93 6.54 54.88
N GLU A 284 -19.85 7.46 53.91
CA GLU A 284 -19.98 8.93 53.97
C GLU A 284 -20.56 9.54 52.67
N ALA A 285 -21.22 10.70 52.83
CA ALA A 285 -21.82 11.58 51.82
C ALA A 285 -22.79 10.91 50.81
N PRO A 286 -24.12 11.14 50.91
CA PRO A 286 -25.03 10.63 49.90
C PRO A 286 -24.68 11.24 48.55
N ILE A 287 -24.27 10.40 47.61
CA ILE A 287 -24.14 10.75 46.21
C ILE A 287 -25.50 11.35 45.81
N PRO A 288 -25.55 12.60 45.29
CA PRO A 288 -26.80 13.21 44.88
C PRO A 288 -27.60 12.23 44.03
N SER A 289 -28.89 12.04 44.32
CA SER A 289 -29.73 11.02 43.67
C SER A 289 -29.73 11.12 42.14
N LEU A 290 -29.43 12.32 41.61
CA LEU A 290 -29.25 12.61 40.18
C LEU A 290 -28.01 11.93 39.57
N LEU A 291 -26.94 11.75 40.36
CA LEU A 291 -25.66 11.18 39.93
C LEU A 291 -25.59 9.66 40.11
N VAL A 292 -26.52 9.05 40.85
CA VAL A 292 -26.55 7.61 41.11
C VAL A 292 -26.73 6.79 39.82
N PRO A 293 -27.70 7.07 38.93
CA PRO A 293 -27.85 6.29 37.70
C PRO A 293 -26.62 6.39 36.76
N PRO A 294 -26.09 7.59 36.44
CA PRO A 294 -24.88 7.70 35.64
C PRO A 294 -23.68 6.93 36.22
N LEU A 295 -23.48 6.99 37.53
CA LEU A 295 -22.37 6.28 38.18
C LEU A 295 -22.51 4.76 38.08
N ILE A 296 -23.71 4.23 38.27
CA ILE A 296 -23.99 2.79 38.15
C ILE A 296 -23.78 2.33 36.70
N PHE A 297 -24.36 3.03 35.71
CA PHE A 297 -24.25 2.63 34.32
C PHE A 297 -22.82 2.73 33.78
N VAL A 298 -22.09 3.80 34.12
CA VAL A 298 -20.69 3.96 33.70
C VAL A 298 -19.79 2.98 34.43
N GLY A 299 -19.97 2.79 35.74
CA GLY A 299 -19.19 1.84 36.54
C GLY A 299 -19.36 0.40 36.08
N LEU A 300 -20.61 -0.05 35.86
CA LEU A 300 -20.89 -1.39 35.35
C LEU A 300 -20.35 -1.59 33.93
N LEU A 301 -20.49 -0.58 33.06
CA LEU A 301 -19.93 -0.63 31.71
C LEU A 301 -18.42 -0.84 31.75
N LEU A 302 -17.70 -0.02 32.52
CA LEU A 302 -16.25 -0.10 32.65
C LEU A 302 -15.81 -1.43 33.28
N ALA A 303 -16.48 -1.90 34.32
CA ALA A 303 -16.15 -3.16 34.99
C ALA A 303 -16.34 -4.37 34.06
N LEU A 304 -17.49 -4.44 33.37
CA LEU A 304 -17.78 -5.53 32.42
C LEU A 304 -16.87 -5.47 31.19
N TRP A 305 -16.57 -4.27 30.69
CA TRP A 305 -15.63 -4.08 29.59
C TRP A 305 -14.22 -4.54 29.98
N THR A 306 -13.73 -4.14 31.16
CA THR A 306 -12.41 -4.53 31.68
C THR A 306 -12.33 -6.04 31.91
N TRP A 307 -13.37 -6.64 32.51
CA TRP A 307 -13.44 -8.09 32.73
C TRP A 307 -13.40 -8.87 31.41
N LYS A 308 -14.15 -8.44 30.39
CA LYS A 308 -14.11 -9.05 29.06
C LYS A 308 -12.71 -8.94 28.42
N CYS A 309 -12.12 -7.76 28.45
CA CYS A 309 -10.77 -7.54 27.88
C CYS A 309 -9.73 -8.40 28.59
N PHE A 310 -9.79 -8.50 29.92
CA PHE A 310 -8.90 -9.33 30.72
C PHE A 310 -8.94 -10.80 30.30
N TRP A 311 -10.15 -11.39 30.21
CA TRP A 311 -10.28 -12.80 29.83
C TRP A 311 -9.90 -13.09 28.37
N ILE A 312 -10.16 -12.15 27.45
CA ILE A 312 -9.70 -12.26 26.06
C ILE A 312 -8.17 -12.34 26.01
N VAL A 313 -7.46 -11.54 26.81
CA VAL A 313 -5.99 -11.55 26.86
C VAL A 313 -5.44 -12.81 27.55
N VAL A 314 -6.06 -13.26 28.64
CA VAL A 314 -5.60 -14.45 29.37
C VAL A 314 -5.77 -15.73 28.54
N LEU A 315 -6.87 -15.83 27.78
CA LEU A 315 -7.26 -17.03 27.03
C LEU A 315 -6.99 -16.94 25.52
N GLN A 316 -6.05 -16.08 25.08
CA GLN A 316 -5.75 -15.89 23.65
C GLN A 316 -5.43 -17.19 22.91
N ASP A 317 -4.70 -18.11 23.55
CA ASP A 317 -4.31 -19.42 23.00
C ASP A 317 -5.47 -20.45 22.90
N LYS A 318 -6.59 -20.18 23.59
CA LYS A 318 -7.79 -21.01 23.57
C LYS A 318 -8.96 -20.39 22.81
N LEU A 319 -8.93 -19.08 22.58
CA LEU A 319 -10.01 -18.34 21.93
C LEU A 319 -9.64 -17.77 20.56
N LEU A 320 -8.40 -17.29 20.37
CA LEU A 320 -7.97 -16.61 19.14
C LEU A 320 -6.99 -17.47 18.32
N TYR A 321 -6.00 -18.07 18.97
CA TYR A 321 -4.96 -18.86 18.32
C TYR A 321 -5.09 -20.34 18.70
N LEU A 322 -6.11 -20.98 18.11
CA LEU A 322 -6.50 -22.37 18.40
C LEU A 322 -5.41 -23.37 18.03
N SER A 323 -4.47 -23.56 18.96
CA SER A 323 -3.29 -24.42 18.82
C SER A 323 -3.60 -25.92 18.89
N TRP A 324 -4.80 -26.27 19.35
CA TRP A 324 -5.24 -27.63 19.68
C TRP A 324 -6.30 -28.18 18.72
N LEU A 325 -6.84 -27.34 17.81
CA LEU A 325 -7.92 -27.70 16.90
C LEU A 325 -7.43 -27.63 15.44
N PRO A 326 -7.70 -28.62 14.57
CA PRO A 326 -8.48 -29.83 14.83
C PRO A 326 -7.77 -30.79 15.80
N PRO A 327 -8.51 -31.64 16.54
CA PRO A 327 -7.90 -32.63 17.41
C PRO A 327 -6.98 -33.52 16.58
N LEU A 328 -5.81 -33.85 17.12
CA LEU A 328 -4.77 -34.65 16.44
C LEU A 328 -3.95 -33.92 15.36
N ALA A 329 -4.17 -32.63 15.09
CA ALA A 329 -3.36 -31.88 14.11
C ALA A 329 -1.85 -32.12 14.31
N ARG A 330 -1.36 -32.10 15.55
CA ARG A 330 0.07 -32.34 15.87
C ARG A 330 0.59 -33.74 15.53
N SER A 331 -0.29 -34.70 15.25
CA SER A 331 0.04 -36.09 14.92
C SER A 331 -0.07 -36.39 13.42
N GLU A 332 -0.69 -35.50 12.64
CA GLU A 332 -0.83 -35.62 11.19
C GLU A 332 0.51 -35.41 10.48
N LYS A 333 0.75 -36.16 9.40
CA LYS A 333 1.95 -36.08 8.57
C LYS A 333 1.60 -35.68 7.13
N ILE A 334 2.53 -35.02 6.45
CA ILE A 334 2.39 -34.67 5.02
C ILE A 334 2.07 -35.91 4.16
N THR A 335 2.64 -37.07 4.51
CA THR A 335 2.40 -38.35 3.82
C THR A 335 0.95 -38.81 3.84
N ASP A 336 0.18 -38.38 4.85
CA ASP A 336 -1.22 -38.78 5.01
C ASP A 336 -2.10 -38.19 3.89
N TYR A 337 -1.65 -37.10 3.24
CA TYR A 337 -2.36 -36.39 2.17
C TYR A 337 -1.74 -36.58 0.78
N GLU A 338 -0.68 -37.36 0.64
CA GLU A 338 0.11 -37.45 -0.60
C GLU A 338 -0.75 -37.82 -1.83
N ALA A 339 -1.69 -38.76 -1.65
CA ALA A 339 -2.57 -39.23 -2.72
C ALA A 339 -3.47 -38.11 -3.28
N GLU A 340 -4.01 -37.26 -2.41
CA GLU A 340 -4.92 -36.15 -2.77
C GLU A 340 -4.16 -34.96 -3.37
N CYS A 341 -2.89 -34.80 -3.00
CA CYS A 341 -2.02 -33.73 -3.48
C CYS A 341 -1.45 -33.95 -4.88
N ARG A 342 -1.40 -35.20 -5.39
CA ARG A 342 -0.80 -35.50 -6.70
C ARG A 342 -1.40 -34.65 -7.84
N PRO A 343 -0.57 -34.14 -8.77
CA PRO A 343 0.87 -34.37 -8.92
C PRO A 343 1.78 -33.45 -8.08
N VAL A 344 1.22 -32.58 -7.21
CA VAL A 344 1.99 -31.66 -6.36
C VAL A 344 2.66 -32.44 -5.23
N GLN A 345 3.95 -32.20 -5.01
CA GLN A 345 4.73 -32.79 -3.93
C GLN A 345 5.02 -31.75 -2.86
N TRP A 346 4.75 -32.11 -1.59
CA TRP A 346 5.00 -31.26 -0.44
C TRP A 346 6.21 -31.75 0.35
N VAL A 347 7.04 -30.81 0.80
CA VAL A 347 8.24 -31.09 1.60
C VAL A 347 8.18 -30.27 2.88
N GLU A 348 8.42 -30.92 4.03
CA GLU A 348 8.53 -30.23 5.31
C GLU A 348 9.88 -29.50 5.42
N LYS A 349 9.84 -28.24 5.82
CA LYS A 349 11.03 -27.46 6.18
C LYS A 349 10.88 -26.92 7.60
N GLN A 350 11.99 -26.87 8.32
CA GLN A 350 12.05 -26.35 9.68
C GLN A 350 12.82 -25.03 9.64
N ILE A 351 12.23 -23.97 10.18
CA ILE A 351 12.84 -22.65 10.29
C ILE A 351 12.79 -22.17 11.74
N ARG A 352 13.42 -21.03 12.03
CA ARG A 352 13.37 -20.40 13.34
C ARG A 352 12.77 -19.01 13.21
N SER A 353 11.89 -18.67 14.14
CA SER A 353 11.42 -17.30 14.31
C SER A 353 12.59 -16.38 14.69
N LEU A 354 12.38 -15.06 14.59
CA LEU A 354 13.37 -14.06 14.97
C LEU A 354 13.76 -14.13 16.46
N ASP A 355 12.89 -14.66 17.32
CA ASP A 355 13.17 -14.92 18.74
C ASP A 355 13.73 -16.34 19.02
N GLY A 356 14.04 -17.12 17.98
CA GLY A 356 14.59 -18.46 18.09
C GLY A 356 13.58 -19.59 18.25
N THR A 357 12.28 -19.28 18.33
CA THR A 357 11.19 -20.28 18.38
C THR A 357 11.26 -21.21 17.16
N LYS A 358 11.20 -22.53 17.37
CA LYS A 358 11.22 -23.51 16.27
C LYS A 358 9.87 -23.54 15.57
N LEU A 359 9.88 -23.35 14.26
CA LEU A 359 8.71 -23.35 13.40
C LEU A 359 8.85 -24.45 12.34
N ALA A 360 7.76 -25.16 12.11
CA ALA A 360 7.66 -26.17 11.08
C ALA A 360 6.85 -25.66 9.87
N GLY A 361 7.06 -26.28 8.70
CA GLY A 361 6.13 -26.19 7.57
C GLY A 361 4.72 -26.66 7.98
N ASN A 362 3.71 -26.50 7.13
CA ASN A 362 2.35 -26.93 7.49
C ASN A 362 1.94 -28.22 6.81
N GLY A 363 1.66 -29.26 7.60
CA GLY A 363 1.10 -30.53 7.12
C GLY A 363 -0.34 -30.81 7.55
N GLY A 364 -0.82 -30.24 8.67
CA GLY A 364 -2.11 -30.59 9.26
C GLY A 364 -3.00 -29.40 9.56
N SER A 365 -4.16 -29.30 8.92
CA SER A 365 -5.22 -28.36 9.30
C SER A 365 -6.58 -28.71 8.71
N THR A 366 -7.63 -28.22 9.37
CA THR A 366 -8.97 -28.05 8.80
C THR A 366 -9.14 -26.61 8.31
N PRO A 367 -9.63 -26.37 7.08
CA PRO A 367 -9.90 -27.37 6.03
C PRO A 367 -8.59 -28.00 5.53
N LEU A 368 -8.71 -29.15 4.86
CA LEU A 368 -7.60 -29.94 4.28
C LEU A 368 -6.68 -29.08 3.42
N ARG A 369 -5.67 -28.49 4.07
CA ARG A 369 -4.91 -27.39 3.48
C ARG A 369 -4.00 -27.89 2.37
N LEU A 370 -3.23 -28.96 2.60
CA LEU A 370 -2.39 -29.50 1.54
C LEU A 370 -3.18 -29.88 0.27
N PRO A 371 -4.32 -30.60 0.34
CA PRO A 371 -5.17 -30.85 -0.82
C PRO A 371 -5.71 -29.58 -1.49
N LEU A 372 -6.19 -28.59 -0.71
CA LEU A 372 -6.72 -27.32 -1.21
C LEU A 372 -5.64 -26.52 -1.95
N LEU A 373 -4.45 -26.40 -1.36
CA LEU A 373 -3.31 -25.71 -1.95
C LEU A 373 -2.83 -26.41 -3.23
N SER A 374 -2.79 -27.74 -3.22
CA SER A 374 -2.49 -28.52 -4.42
C SER A 374 -3.52 -28.27 -5.53
N GLN A 375 -4.80 -28.08 -5.20
CA GLN A 375 -5.84 -27.76 -6.19
C GLN A 375 -5.61 -26.39 -6.85
N VAL A 376 -5.11 -25.40 -6.12
CA VAL A 376 -4.75 -24.09 -6.68
C VAL A 376 -3.67 -24.26 -7.77
N LEU A 377 -2.59 -24.97 -7.47
CA LEU A 377 -1.52 -25.22 -8.44
C LEU A 377 -1.99 -26.03 -9.64
N ARG A 378 -2.86 -27.03 -9.44
CA ARG A 378 -3.50 -27.80 -10.54
C ARG A 378 -4.30 -26.88 -11.46
N THR A 379 -5.14 -26.03 -10.89
CA THR A 379 -6.00 -25.10 -11.64
C THR A 379 -5.17 -24.10 -12.45
N ILE A 380 -4.09 -23.58 -11.88
CA ILE A 380 -3.17 -22.66 -12.59
C ILE A 380 -2.55 -23.38 -13.78
N LYS A 381 -2.04 -24.60 -13.58
CA LYS A 381 -1.44 -25.41 -14.64
C LYS A 381 -2.44 -25.72 -15.77
N GLU A 382 -3.65 -26.15 -15.43
CA GLU A 382 -4.70 -26.45 -16.40
C GLU A 382 -5.09 -25.22 -17.23
N LYS A 383 -5.29 -24.06 -16.58
CA LYS A 383 -5.60 -22.80 -17.28
C LYS A 383 -4.46 -22.35 -18.20
N SER A 384 -3.21 -22.50 -17.77
CA SER A 384 -2.04 -22.17 -18.60
C SER A 384 -1.96 -23.00 -19.89
N MET A 385 -2.42 -24.26 -19.85
CA MET A 385 -2.45 -25.15 -21.02
C MET A 385 -3.64 -24.89 -21.96
N SER A 386 -4.73 -24.28 -21.46
CA SER A 386 -5.96 -24.04 -22.23
C SER A 386 -5.97 -22.76 -23.08
N THR A 387 -4.91 -21.94 -23.02
CA THR A 387 -4.82 -20.66 -23.73
C THR A 387 -3.95 -20.82 -24.99
N PRO A 388 -4.44 -20.56 -26.22
CA PRO A 388 -3.63 -20.74 -27.43
C PRO A 388 -2.50 -19.70 -27.49
N LEU A 389 -1.24 -20.15 -27.40
CA LEU A 389 -0.06 -19.29 -27.58
C LEU A 389 0.09 -18.88 -29.05
N SER A 390 0.16 -17.57 -29.31
CA SER A 390 0.94 -17.05 -30.43
C SER A 390 2.43 -17.21 -30.10
N THR A 391 3.20 -17.56 -31.12
CA THR A 391 4.60 -17.96 -31.08
C THR A 391 5.54 -16.88 -30.55
N SER A 392 6.11 -17.07 -29.37
CA SER A 392 7.50 -16.72 -29.03
C SER A 392 7.89 -17.31 -27.66
N SER A 393 8.92 -18.16 -27.64
CA SER A 393 9.71 -18.66 -26.50
C SER A 393 8.99 -18.85 -25.15
N SER A 394 8.76 -20.10 -24.78
CA SER A 394 8.30 -20.52 -23.45
C SER A 394 9.31 -20.13 -22.35
N ASN A 395 9.13 -18.95 -21.75
CA ASN A 395 9.59 -18.70 -20.39
C ASN A 395 8.43 -19.03 -19.46
N GLY A 396 8.42 -20.26 -18.94
CA GLY A 396 7.40 -20.71 -18.01
C GLY A 396 7.59 -20.03 -16.66
N THR A 397 6.56 -19.36 -16.16
CA THR A 397 6.45 -18.99 -14.76
C THR A 397 6.34 -20.23 -13.88
N GLU A 398 7.20 -20.36 -12.87
CA GLU A 398 7.17 -21.42 -11.88
C GLU A 398 6.35 -20.98 -10.66
N PHE A 399 5.34 -21.76 -10.28
CA PHE A 399 4.52 -21.47 -9.11
C PHE A 399 4.90 -22.40 -7.95
N THR A 400 5.39 -21.83 -6.86
CA THR A 400 5.67 -22.53 -5.61
C THR A 400 4.67 -22.09 -4.54
N ILE A 401 4.32 -22.96 -3.59
CA ILE A 401 3.55 -22.56 -2.41
C ILE A 401 4.34 -22.97 -1.18
N VAL A 402 4.54 -22.04 -0.25
CA VAL A 402 5.17 -22.31 1.03
C VAL A 402 4.24 -21.92 2.18
N ALA A 403 3.95 -22.88 3.05
CA ALA A 403 2.96 -22.71 4.10
C ALA A 403 3.63 -22.76 5.49
N LEU A 404 3.46 -21.70 6.28
CA LEU A 404 3.95 -21.62 7.65
C LEU A 404 2.92 -22.17 8.66
N SER A 405 3.38 -23.00 9.60
CA SER A 405 2.64 -23.29 10.83
C SER A 405 3.09 -22.31 11.92
N TYR A 406 2.16 -21.48 12.40
CA TYR A 406 2.46 -20.52 13.46
C TYR A 406 2.92 -21.22 14.75
N ARG A 407 3.69 -20.51 15.58
CA ARG A 407 4.15 -21.03 16.88
C ARG A 407 3.00 -21.61 17.71
N GLY A 408 3.22 -22.79 18.28
CA GLY A 408 2.19 -23.50 19.05
C GLY A 408 1.21 -24.33 18.21
N TYR A 409 1.25 -24.28 16.88
CA TYR A 409 0.40 -25.10 16.00
C TYR A 409 1.18 -26.22 15.29
N TRP A 410 0.51 -27.33 14.98
CA TRP A 410 1.12 -28.52 14.35
C TRP A 410 2.39 -28.99 15.08
N THR A 411 3.54 -29.12 14.40
CA THR A 411 4.82 -29.47 15.03
C THR A 411 5.64 -28.25 15.46
N SER A 412 5.14 -27.02 15.24
CA SER A 412 5.78 -25.79 15.75
C SER A 412 5.73 -25.73 17.29
N SER A 413 6.81 -25.22 17.86
CA SER A 413 6.97 -25.01 19.31
C SER A 413 6.46 -23.62 19.75
N GLY A 414 6.46 -23.34 21.05
CA GLY A 414 6.13 -22.02 21.59
C GLY A 414 4.63 -21.79 21.86
N ARG A 415 4.31 -20.59 22.35
CA ARG A 415 2.93 -20.13 22.63
C ARG A 415 2.57 -19.01 21.66
N ALA A 416 1.39 -19.12 21.04
CA ALA A 416 0.87 -18.11 20.13
C ALA A 416 0.52 -16.81 20.87
N THR A 417 1.13 -15.71 20.45
CA THR A 417 0.81 -14.33 20.82
C THR A 417 0.86 -13.49 19.54
N GLN A 418 0.22 -12.32 19.52
CA GLN A 418 0.29 -11.44 18.35
C GLN A 418 1.74 -11.10 17.98
N SER A 419 2.51 -10.56 18.92
CA SER A 419 3.90 -10.18 18.69
C SER A 419 4.76 -11.37 18.25
N GLY A 420 4.54 -12.55 18.84
CA GLY A 420 5.25 -13.76 18.43
C GLY A 420 4.94 -14.19 16.99
N ILE A 421 3.66 -14.15 16.61
CA ILE A 421 3.23 -14.50 15.26
C ILE A 421 3.77 -13.50 14.23
N GLU A 422 3.85 -12.21 14.57
CA GLU A 422 4.48 -11.20 13.72
C GLU A 422 5.97 -11.50 13.50
N LEU A 423 6.70 -11.91 14.54
CA LEU A 423 8.09 -12.36 14.41
C LEU A 423 8.22 -13.64 13.56
N ASP A 424 7.28 -14.57 13.67
CA ASP A 424 7.24 -15.79 12.85
C ASP A 424 7.08 -15.46 11.37
N ALA A 425 6.13 -14.58 11.05
CA ALA A 425 5.85 -14.17 9.68
C ALA A 425 7.03 -13.42 9.06
N GLN A 426 7.72 -12.60 9.85
CA GLN A 426 8.94 -11.91 9.44
C GLN A 426 10.10 -12.88 9.15
N ALA A 427 10.41 -13.79 10.07
CA ALA A 427 11.45 -14.80 9.85
C ALA A 427 11.15 -15.71 8.65
N PHE A 428 9.86 -16.00 8.43
CA PHE A 428 9.43 -16.77 7.28
C PHE A 428 9.64 -16.03 5.95
N LEU A 429 9.33 -14.74 5.89
CA LEU A 429 9.60 -13.90 4.72
C LEU A 429 11.11 -13.78 4.44
N ASP A 430 11.91 -13.60 5.48
CA ASP A 430 13.37 -13.59 5.39
C ASP A 430 13.87 -14.93 4.81
N TRP A 431 13.36 -16.06 5.30
CA TRP A 431 13.69 -17.40 4.78
C TRP A 431 13.25 -17.62 3.32
N VAL A 432 12.03 -17.23 2.94
CA VAL A 432 11.53 -17.32 1.55
C VAL A 432 12.46 -16.55 0.62
N SER A 433 12.77 -15.32 1.03
CA SER A 433 13.62 -14.41 0.30
C SER A 433 15.02 -14.99 0.08
N GLU A 434 15.66 -15.49 1.13
CA GLU A 434 16.98 -16.14 1.04
C GLU A 434 16.97 -17.44 0.22
N THR A 435 15.88 -18.21 0.28
CA THR A 435 15.80 -19.52 -0.37
C THR A 435 15.56 -19.43 -1.87
N TYR A 436 14.74 -18.45 -2.30
CA TYR A 436 14.29 -18.36 -3.70
C TYR A 436 14.86 -17.16 -4.45
N THR A 437 15.62 -16.27 -3.82
CA THR A 437 16.35 -15.21 -4.54
C THR A 437 17.60 -15.82 -5.19
N ALA A 438 17.67 -15.76 -6.53
CA ALA A 438 18.88 -16.03 -7.30
C ALA A 438 19.07 -14.94 -8.37
N PRO A 439 20.30 -14.68 -8.86
CA PRO A 439 20.58 -13.63 -9.85
C PRO A 439 19.73 -13.72 -11.13
N GLU A 440 19.31 -14.93 -11.49
CA GLU A 440 18.50 -15.28 -12.66
C GLU A 440 16.99 -15.43 -12.38
N THR A 441 16.54 -15.19 -11.15
CA THR A 441 15.14 -15.37 -10.74
C THR A 441 14.46 -14.03 -10.47
N ASP A 442 13.38 -13.75 -11.21
CA ASP A 442 12.47 -12.64 -10.89
C ASP A 442 11.42 -13.13 -9.88
N LEU A 443 11.76 -13.06 -8.59
CA LEU A 443 10.97 -13.62 -7.48
C LEU A 443 9.81 -12.69 -7.10
N GLU A 444 8.56 -13.10 -7.40
CA GLU A 444 7.35 -12.41 -6.92
C GLU A 444 6.76 -13.15 -5.71
N VAL A 445 6.52 -12.45 -4.60
CA VAL A 445 5.93 -13.02 -3.39
C VAL A 445 4.45 -12.61 -3.27
N ILE A 446 3.59 -13.55 -2.93
CA ILE A 446 2.19 -13.27 -2.65
C ILE A 446 1.93 -13.71 -1.22
N LEU A 447 1.49 -12.82 -0.34
CA LEU A 447 1.03 -13.22 0.97
C LEU A 447 -0.47 -13.45 0.91
N TRP A 448 -0.89 -14.69 1.16
CA TRP A 448 -2.30 -14.97 1.29
C TRP A 448 -2.65 -15.24 2.76
N GLY A 449 -3.72 -14.62 3.23
CA GLY A 449 -4.24 -14.85 4.55
C GLY A 449 -5.76 -14.98 4.49
N HIS A 450 -6.31 -15.87 5.30
CA HIS A 450 -7.75 -16.02 5.47
C HIS A 450 -8.16 -15.58 6.89
N SER A 451 -9.23 -14.80 7.01
CA SER A 451 -9.71 -14.22 8.27
C SER A 451 -8.57 -13.51 9.06
N LEU A 452 -8.26 -13.94 10.28
CA LEU A 452 -7.15 -13.42 11.09
C LEU A 452 -5.80 -13.48 10.36
N GLY A 453 -5.63 -14.48 9.50
CA GLY A 453 -4.48 -14.62 8.62
C GLY A 453 -4.23 -13.43 7.71
N SER A 454 -5.30 -12.76 7.26
CA SER A 454 -5.17 -11.58 6.39
C SER A 454 -4.56 -10.40 7.14
N ALA A 455 -4.94 -10.21 8.41
CA ALA A 455 -4.35 -9.16 9.25
C ALA A 455 -2.84 -9.42 9.48
N ILE A 456 -2.48 -10.69 9.71
CA ILE A 456 -1.08 -11.10 9.86
C ILE A 456 -0.31 -10.91 8.55
N ALA A 457 -0.88 -11.31 7.41
CA ALA A 457 -0.29 -11.11 6.08
C ALA A 457 -0.04 -9.62 5.80
N SER A 458 -1.01 -8.74 6.05
CA SER A 458 -0.87 -7.29 5.87
C SER A 458 0.18 -6.68 6.80
N SER A 459 0.16 -7.04 8.10
CA SER A 459 1.16 -6.58 9.07
C SER A 459 2.57 -7.05 8.69
N ALA A 460 2.69 -8.30 8.24
CA ALA A 460 3.95 -8.87 7.79
C ALA A 460 4.47 -8.16 6.53
N THR A 461 3.61 -7.87 5.54
CA THR A 461 3.99 -7.06 4.36
C THR A 461 4.54 -5.70 4.78
N ALA A 462 3.78 -4.96 5.59
CA ALA A 462 4.15 -3.60 6.00
C ALA A 462 5.48 -3.58 6.76
N THR A 463 5.65 -4.52 7.70
CA THR A 463 6.86 -4.64 8.51
C THR A 463 8.06 -5.08 7.68
N TYR A 464 7.87 -6.04 6.78
CA TYR A 464 8.96 -6.58 5.96
C TYR A 464 9.50 -5.51 4.99
N LEU A 465 8.61 -4.78 4.32
CA LEU A 465 8.99 -3.66 3.45
C LEU A 465 9.71 -2.56 4.24
N SER A 466 9.22 -2.22 5.45
CA SER A 466 9.86 -1.20 6.29
C SER A 466 11.27 -1.60 6.76
N ARG A 467 11.48 -2.88 7.12
CA ARG A 467 12.81 -3.39 7.54
C ARG A 467 13.82 -3.36 6.39
N HIS A 468 13.40 -3.72 5.19
CA HIS A 468 14.28 -3.82 4.03
C HIS A 468 14.50 -2.49 3.29
N HIS A 469 13.70 -1.46 3.57
CA HIS A 469 14.03 -0.08 3.19
C HIS A 469 15.26 0.45 3.94
N GLY A 470 15.55 -0.04 5.15
CA GLY A 470 16.73 0.37 5.95
C GLY A 470 18.05 -0.25 5.48
N ASP A 471 18.05 -1.52 5.07
CA ASP A 471 19.27 -2.25 4.68
C ASP A 471 19.83 -1.88 3.30
N GLN A 472 19.06 -1.21 2.44
CA GLN A 472 19.57 -0.73 1.14
C GLN A 472 20.65 0.36 1.26
N SER A 473 20.81 0.95 2.45
CA SER A 473 21.85 1.96 2.73
C SER A 473 23.24 1.37 3.06
N SER A 474 23.40 0.03 3.14
CA SER A 474 24.65 -0.58 3.65
C SER A 474 25.31 -1.66 2.77
N TYR A 475 24.80 -1.96 1.57
CA TYR A 475 25.48 -2.90 0.65
C TYR A 475 26.61 -2.23 -0.13
N GLN A 476 27.77 -2.08 0.52
CA GLN A 476 29.04 -1.77 -0.16
C GLN A 476 29.54 -2.97 -0.99
N GLY A 477 29.78 -2.65 -2.26
CA GLY A 477 30.33 -3.44 -3.35
C GLY A 477 31.04 -4.76 -3.06
N HIS A 478 30.60 -5.81 -3.76
CA HIS A 478 31.49 -6.81 -4.34
C HIS A 478 31.25 -6.86 -5.86
N ALA A 479 32.33 -6.65 -6.61
CA ALA A 479 32.35 -6.59 -8.06
C ALA A 479 31.86 -7.90 -8.68
N TYR A 480 30.77 -7.86 -9.45
CA TYR A 480 30.38 -8.97 -10.30
C TYR A 480 31.19 -8.93 -11.60
N LYS A 481 32.06 -9.94 -11.76
CA LYS A 481 32.66 -10.31 -13.04
C LYS A 481 31.55 -10.61 -14.04
N SER A 482 31.70 -10.06 -15.23
CA SER A 482 30.94 -10.35 -16.45
C SER A 482 30.72 -11.84 -16.68
N ILE A 483 29.47 -12.28 -16.85
CA ILE A 483 29.07 -13.63 -17.27
C ILE A 483 27.91 -13.50 -18.30
N PRO A 484 27.80 -14.40 -19.30
CA PRO A 484 27.26 -14.11 -20.63
C PRO A 484 25.73 -14.03 -20.72
N THR A 485 25.29 -13.19 -21.65
CA THR A 485 23.97 -13.21 -22.31
C THR A 485 23.65 -14.58 -22.88
N GLU A 486 22.77 -15.33 -22.20
CA GLU A 486 21.77 -16.26 -22.75
C GLU A 486 21.27 -17.18 -21.63
N MET A 487 20.41 -16.66 -20.75
CA MET A 487 19.49 -17.49 -19.97
C MET A 487 18.36 -16.58 -19.50
N ALA A 488 17.14 -17.00 -19.79
CA ALA A 488 15.95 -16.18 -19.62
C ALA A 488 15.38 -16.39 -18.20
N PRO A 489 14.85 -15.35 -17.53
CA PRO A 489 14.54 -15.41 -16.10
C PRO A 489 13.38 -16.35 -15.79
N VAL A 490 13.51 -17.11 -14.70
CA VAL A 490 12.46 -17.95 -14.12
C VAL A 490 11.71 -17.11 -13.09
N SER A 491 10.40 -16.95 -13.23
CA SER A 491 9.58 -16.26 -12.23
C SER A 491 9.09 -17.28 -11.21
N ILE A 492 9.48 -17.15 -9.94
CA ILE A 492 9.01 -18.00 -8.83
C ILE A 492 7.92 -17.23 -8.07
N PHE A 493 6.76 -17.85 -7.87
CA PHE A 493 5.70 -17.35 -7.00
C PHE A 493 5.75 -18.08 -5.66
N VAL A 494 5.57 -17.40 -4.51
CA VAL A 494 5.30 -18.10 -3.23
C VAL A 494 4.11 -17.50 -2.48
N ALA A 495 3.20 -18.37 -2.01
CA ALA A 495 2.01 -18.01 -1.24
C ALA A 495 2.15 -18.34 0.26
N LEU A 496 2.22 -17.35 1.16
CA LEU A 496 2.05 -17.58 2.62
C LEU A 496 0.60 -17.97 2.90
N PHE A 497 0.38 -18.81 3.92
CA PHE A 497 -0.93 -19.06 4.49
C PHE A 497 -0.86 -19.00 6.01
N MET A 498 -1.73 -18.22 6.63
CA MET A 498 -1.99 -18.25 8.06
C MET A 498 -3.50 -18.22 8.25
N GLU A 499 -4.04 -19.04 9.13
CA GLU A 499 -5.48 -19.09 9.39
C GLU A 499 -5.72 -19.49 10.85
N SER A 500 -6.67 -18.83 11.50
CA SER A 500 -7.31 -19.29 12.74
C SER A 500 -8.72 -19.77 12.37
N LEU A 501 -9.06 -21.01 12.71
CA LEU A 501 -10.38 -21.58 12.43
C LEU A 501 -11.50 -20.73 13.04
N GLU A 502 -12.42 -20.25 12.19
CA GLU A 502 -13.79 -20.00 12.62
C GLU A 502 -14.48 -21.36 12.74
N LEU A 503 -15.15 -21.59 13.87
CA LEU A 503 -15.96 -22.80 14.08
C LEU A 503 -17.06 -22.84 13.00
N TYR A 504 -16.88 -23.71 12.01
CA TYR A 504 -17.93 -24.06 11.06
C TYR A 504 -19.11 -24.66 11.86
N GLY A 505 -20.19 -23.89 11.99
CA GLY A 505 -21.49 -24.43 12.39
C GLY A 505 -22.04 -25.24 11.24
N GLY A 506 -21.67 -26.52 11.18
CA GLY A 506 -22.18 -27.46 10.19
C GLY A 506 -23.63 -27.82 10.48
N ASP A 507 -24.55 -27.31 9.65
CA ASP A 507 -25.80 -28.00 9.34
C ASP A 507 -25.70 -28.52 7.91
N GLY A 508 -24.83 -29.52 7.72
CA GLY A 508 -24.77 -30.33 6.53
C GLY A 508 -25.12 -31.76 6.92
N GLU A 509 -26.40 -32.14 6.85
CA GLU A 509 -26.75 -33.54 6.73
C GLU A 509 -26.22 -34.03 5.38
N ASP A 510 -25.08 -34.71 5.44
CA ASP A 510 -24.55 -35.56 4.39
C ASP A 510 -25.38 -36.85 4.37
N ARG A 511 -26.21 -37.04 3.33
CA ARG A 511 -26.64 -38.38 2.93
C ARG A 511 -25.93 -38.76 1.64
N SER A 512 -24.81 -39.43 1.86
CA SER A 512 -24.02 -40.15 0.89
C SER A 512 -24.83 -41.23 0.14
N LEU A 513 -24.53 -41.38 -1.15
CA LEU A 513 -24.38 -42.65 -1.86
C LEU A 513 -25.60 -43.58 -1.98
N ALA A 514 -26.21 -43.57 -3.17
CA ALA A 514 -26.59 -44.80 -3.85
C ALA A 514 -26.43 -44.61 -5.36
N GLY A 515 -25.56 -45.41 -5.97
CA GLY A 515 -25.72 -45.83 -7.36
C GLY A 515 -25.69 -47.36 -7.39
N PRO A 516 -25.71 -48.00 -8.56
CA PRO A 516 -26.60 -47.80 -9.70
C PRO A 516 -27.68 -48.89 -9.76
N GLU A 517 -28.89 -48.54 -10.23
CA GLU A 517 -29.80 -49.39 -11.04
C GLU A 517 -30.83 -48.49 -11.73
#